data_AF-A0A2T9WM60-F1
#
_entry.id   AF-A0A2T9WM60-F1
#
_cell.length_a   1.000
_cell.length_b   1.000
_cell.length_c   1.000
_cell.angle_alpha   90.00
_cell.angle_beta   90.00
_cell.angle_gamma   90.00
#
_symmetry.space_group_name_H-M   'P 1'
#
loop_
_entity.id
_entity.type
_entity.pdbx_description
1 polymer ?
#
loop_
_entity_poly.entity_id
_entity_poly.type
_entity_poly.pdbx_seq_one_letter_code
_entity_poly.pdbx_strand_id
1 'polypeptide(L)'
;MKSKLYFEAFSNDKDKLTEFLNKTFEAISKFKNFQVIDKKIADPITKDIKTPDGKTISGWSSYLEIYADFKDFDSLIDFILFYTPSRIDIEDIKEMKIITKDNEIKYNKEKINLLLNQIPQAINMKVSALLNIYLAQVKKDSKGPDNPALTNLKIK
;
A
#
# COMPACT_ATOMS: atom_id res chain seq x y z
N MET A 1 1.85 -8.45 19.25
CA MET A 1 0.73 -7.63 18.77
C MET A 1 0.23 -8.15 17.44
N LYS A 2 -0.88 -8.89 17.49
CA LYS A 2 -1.52 -9.49 16.33
C LYS A 2 -2.23 -8.44 15.50
N SER A 3 -1.96 -8.47 14.20
CA SER A 3 -2.51 -7.53 13.22
C SER A 3 -2.72 -8.23 11.89
N LYS A 4 -3.75 -7.78 11.16
CA LYS A 4 -3.97 -8.12 9.76
C LYS A 4 -3.47 -6.99 8.88
N LEU A 5 -2.68 -7.34 7.88
CA LEU A 5 -2.04 -6.41 6.95
C LEU A 5 -2.53 -6.74 5.56
N TYR A 6 -2.88 -5.71 4.81
CA TYR A 6 -3.41 -5.84 3.45
C TYR A 6 -2.51 -5.12 2.46
N PHE A 7 -2.22 -5.78 1.35
CA PHE A 7 -1.53 -5.22 0.20
C PHE A 7 -2.40 -5.42 -1.03
N GLU A 8 -3.13 -4.39 -1.42
CA GLU A 8 -3.95 -4.39 -2.64
C GLU A 8 -3.10 -3.99 -3.84
N ALA A 9 -3.26 -4.72 -4.94
CA ALA A 9 -2.59 -4.43 -6.20
C ALA A 9 -3.55 -4.55 -7.39
N PHE A 10 -3.21 -3.86 -8.46
CA PHE A 10 -3.97 -3.82 -9.71
C PHE A 10 -3.06 -4.07 -10.91
N SER A 11 -3.55 -4.82 -11.90
CA SER A 11 -2.79 -5.18 -13.09
C SER A 11 -3.74 -5.48 -14.26
N ASN A 12 -3.28 -5.26 -15.49
CA ASN A 12 -4.00 -5.72 -16.69
C ASN A 12 -3.78 -7.22 -16.96
N ASP A 13 -2.85 -7.85 -16.23
CA ASP A 13 -2.44 -9.24 -16.38
C ASP A 13 -2.63 -9.96 -15.05
N LYS A 14 -3.49 -10.99 -15.06
CA LYS A 14 -3.90 -11.76 -13.88
C LYS A 14 -2.73 -12.56 -13.30
N ASP A 15 -1.90 -13.16 -14.14
CA ASP A 15 -0.82 -14.03 -13.69
C ASP A 15 0.31 -13.20 -13.07
N LYS A 16 0.64 -12.07 -13.70
CA LYS A 16 1.61 -11.11 -13.15
C LYS A 16 1.14 -10.48 -11.84
N LEU A 17 -0.16 -10.29 -11.66
CA LEU A 17 -0.72 -9.79 -10.40
C LEU A 17 -0.45 -10.76 -9.26
N THR A 18 -0.74 -12.05 -9.48
CA THR A 18 -0.48 -13.10 -8.49
C THR A 18 1.02 -13.27 -8.25
N GLU A 19 1.86 -13.21 -9.29
CA GLU A 19 3.31 -13.25 -9.14
C GLU A 19 3.83 -12.06 -8.29
N PHE A 20 3.36 -10.85 -8.57
CA PHE A 20 3.72 -9.65 -7.82
C PHE A 20 3.35 -9.75 -6.34
N LEU A 21 2.14 -10.22 -6.02
CA LEU A 21 1.71 -10.40 -4.63
C LEU A 21 2.53 -11.48 -3.91
N ASN A 22 2.91 -12.55 -4.58
CA ASN A 22 3.81 -13.56 -4.01
C ASN A 22 5.21 -12.98 -3.73
N LYS A 23 5.80 -12.24 -4.68
CA LYS A 23 7.09 -11.55 -4.48
C LYS A 23 7.03 -10.52 -3.35
N THR A 24 5.90 -9.82 -3.22
CA THR A 24 5.65 -8.88 -2.12
C THR A 24 5.69 -9.62 -0.78
N PHE A 25 5.02 -10.78 -0.67
CA PHE A 25 5.12 -11.63 0.52
C PHE A 25 6.55 -12.11 0.80
N GLU A 26 7.29 -12.54 -0.22
CA GLU A 26 8.69 -12.97 -0.06
C GLU A 26 9.59 -11.85 0.47
N ALA A 27 9.37 -10.61 0.04
CA ALA A 27 10.10 -9.45 0.56
C ALA A 27 9.71 -9.17 2.02
N ILE A 28 8.40 -9.12 2.30
CA ILE A 28 7.85 -8.84 3.64
C ILE A 28 8.28 -9.88 4.66
N SER A 29 8.28 -11.16 4.31
CA SER A 29 8.63 -12.26 5.22
C SER A 29 10.06 -12.18 5.79
N LYS A 30 10.91 -11.32 5.22
CA LYS A 30 12.29 -11.05 5.69
C LYS A 30 12.37 -9.92 6.72
N PHE A 31 11.28 -9.21 6.99
CA PHE A 31 11.27 -8.14 8.00
C PHE A 31 11.57 -8.72 9.39
N LYS A 32 12.28 -7.94 10.22
CA LYS A 32 12.64 -8.37 11.58
C LYS A 32 11.53 -8.03 12.57
N ASN A 33 11.52 -8.67 13.74
CA ASN A 33 10.60 -8.36 14.86
C ASN A 33 9.10 -8.53 14.54
N PHE A 34 8.77 -9.36 13.54
CA PHE A 34 7.42 -9.82 13.29
C PHE A 34 7.43 -11.30 12.93
N GLN A 35 6.34 -11.99 13.21
CA GLN A 35 6.14 -13.39 12.86
C GLN A 35 4.87 -13.51 12.01
N VAL A 36 4.98 -14.13 10.84
CA VAL A 36 3.80 -14.49 10.04
C VAL A 36 3.10 -15.67 10.69
N ILE A 37 1.82 -15.51 11.01
CA ILE A 37 0.94 -16.56 11.53
C ILE A 37 0.21 -17.24 10.36
N ASP A 38 -0.37 -16.44 9.47
CA ASP A 38 -1.11 -16.91 8.30
C ASP A 38 -0.97 -15.93 7.13
N LYS A 39 -1.20 -16.42 5.91
CA LYS A 39 -1.25 -15.60 4.71
C LYS A 39 -2.34 -16.09 3.77
N LYS A 40 -2.93 -15.15 3.04
CA LYS A 40 -3.89 -15.45 1.99
C LYS A 40 -3.72 -14.46 0.85
N ILE A 41 -3.66 -14.97 -0.38
CA ILE A 41 -3.86 -14.15 -1.57
C ILE A 41 -5.30 -14.38 -2.03
N ALA A 42 -6.08 -13.32 -2.14
CA ALA A 42 -7.45 -13.43 -2.63
C ALA A 42 -7.48 -13.69 -4.13
N ASP A 43 -8.48 -14.44 -4.59
CA ASP A 43 -8.67 -14.65 -6.03
C ASP A 43 -8.83 -13.32 -6.76
N PRO A 44 -8.13 -13.11 -7.89
CA PRO A 44 -8.26 -11.88 -8.65
C PRO A 44 -9.68 -11.66 -9.15
N ILE A 45 -10.20 -10.44 -8.94
CA ILE A 45 -11.48 -9.97 -9.44
C ILE A 45 -11.26 -8.87 -10.48
N THR A 46 -12.18 -8.71 -11.42
CA THR A 46 -12.20 -7.54 -12.30
C THR A 46 -12.69 -6.30 -11.53
N LYS A 47 -11.97 -5.20 -11.65
CA LYS A 47 -12.30 -3.91 -11.03
C LYS A 47 -12.14 -2.79 -12.05
N ASP A 48 -13.09 -1.88 -12.03
CA ASP A 48 -13.06 -0.67 -12.84
C ASP A 48 -12.52 0.50 -12.02
N ILE A 49 -11.49 1.15 -12.54
CA ILE A 49 -10.87 2.33 -11.92
C ILE A 49 -11.14 3.53 -12.81
N LYS A 50 -11.74 4.57 -12.22
CA LYS A 50 -11.87 5.88 -12.88
C LYS A 50 -10.57 6.64 -12.78
N THR A 51 -10.02 7.03 -13.92
CA THR A 51 -8.87 7.91 -13.99
C THR A 51 -9.27 9.37 -13.76
N PRO A 52 -8.32 10.25 -13.41
CA PRO A 52 -8.61 11.68 -13.20
C PRO A 52 -9.20 12.38 -14.43
N ASP A 53 -8.94 11.90 -15.65
CA ASP A 53 -9.53 12.41 -16.90
C ASP A 53 -10.92 11.82 -17.21
N GLY A 54 -11.50 11.05 -16.28
CA GLY A 54 -12.86 10.52 -16.36
C GLY A 54 -13.01 9.24 -17.17
N LYS A 55 -11.92 8.66 -17.67
CA LYS A 55 -11.94 7.35 -18.35
C LYS A 55 -12.05 6.23 -17.33
N THR A 56 -12.58 5.09 -17.78
CA THR A 56 -12.60 3.86 -16.99
C THR A 56 -11.53 2.93 -17.52
N ILE A 57 -10.66 2.44 -16.63
CA ILE A 57 -9.71 1.37 -16.91
C ILE A 57 -10.20 0.14 -16.17
N SER A 58 -10.48 -0.93 -16.90
CA SER A 58 -10.81 -2.25 -16.35
C SER A 58 -9.54 -3.09 -16.25
N GLY A 59 -9.38 -3.80 -15.14
CA GLY A 59 -8.27 -4.71 -14.93
C GLY A 59 -8.49 -5.62 -13.73
N TRP A 60 -7.49 -6.44 -13.44
CA TRP A 60 -7.52 -7.38 -12.34
C TRP A 60 -7.06 -6.71 -11.05
N SER A 61 -7.82 -6.92 -9.99
CA SER A 61 -7.54 -6.49 -8.62
C SER A 61 -7.48 -7.70 -7.72
N SER A 62 -6.50 -7.73 -6.83
CA SER A 62 -6.35 -8.76 -5.81
C SER A 62 -5.64 -8.14 -4.60
N TYR A 63 -5.66 -8.85 -3.47
CA TYR A 63 -4.92 -8.45 -2.30
C TYR A 63 -4.23 -9.64 -1.64
N LEU A 64 -3.08 -9.34 -1.04
CA LEU A 64 -2.40 -10.20 -0.07
C LEU A 64 -2.84 -9.76 1.33
N GLU A 65 -3.46 -10.68 2.07
CA GLU A 65 -3.70 -10.58 3.51
C GLU A 65 -2.58 -11.35 4.25
N ILE A 66 -1.97 -10.70 5.23
CA ILE A 66 -0.99 -11.31 6.13
C ILE A 66 -1.51 -11.14 7.55
N TYR A 67 -1.69 -12.26 8.24
CA TYR A 67 -1.91 -12.24 9.68
C TYR A 67 -0.56 -12.43 10.37
N ALA A 68 -0.16 -11.46 11.17
CA ALA A 68 1.15 -11.44 11.78
C ALA A 68 1.11 -10.99 13.24
N ASP A 69 2.10 -11.47 14.01
CA ASP A 69 2.37 -11.03 15.37
C ASP A 69 3.62 -10.16 15.41
N PHE A 70 3.46 -8.88 15.76
CA PHE A 70 4.56 -7.94 15.95
C PHE A 70 5.09 -8.00 17.37
N LYS A 71 6.41 -7.92 17.55
CA LYS A 71 7.03 -7.95 18.88
C LYS A 71 6.46 -6.87 19.81
N ASP A 72 6.32 -5.65 19.29
CA ASP A 72 5.83 -4.46 20.00
C ASP A 72 5.18 -3.47 19.02
N PHE A 73 4.65 -2.36 19.55
CA PHE A 73 4.01 -1.33 18.74
C PHE A 73 5.00 -0.62 17.81
N ASP A 74 6.24 -0.41 18.26
CA ASP A 74 7.28 0.24 17.45
C ASP A 74 7.63 -0.61 16.22
N SER A 75 7.73 -1.94 16.37
CA SER A 75 7.93 -2.86 15.26
C SER A 75 6.81 -2.80 14.22
N LEU A 76 5.56 -2.58 14.65
CA LEU A 76 4.43 -2.36 13.74
C LEU A 76 4.56 -1.03 13.00
N ILE A 77 4.93 0.05 13.69
CA ILE A 77 5.13 1.36 13.05
C ILE A 77 6.26 1.29 12.03
N ASP A 78 7.39 0.69 12.37
CA ASP A 78 8.51 0.48 11.45
C ASP A 78 8.05 -0.28 10.19
N PHE A 79 7.30 -1.37 10.39
CA PHE A 79 6.74 -2.14 9.28
C PHE A 79 5.87 -1.29 8.35
N ILE A 80 4.98 -0.48 8.93
CA ILE A 80 4.07 0.42 8.19
C ILE A 80 4.88 1.43 7.37
N LEU A 81 5.95 1.98 7.93
CA LEU A 81 6.80 2.96 7.25
C LEU A 81 7.62 2.32 6.11
N PHE A 82 8.11 1.09 6.29
CA PHE A 82 8.92 0.41 5.28
C PHE A 82 8.09 -0.15 4.11
N TYR A 83 6.95 -0.77 4.39
CA TYR A 83 6.18 -1.49 3.37
C TYR A 83 4.88 -0.82 2.97
N THR A 84 4.40 0.16 3.74
CA THR A 84 3.22 0.97 3.41
C THR A 84 2.00 0.13 2.98
N PRO A 85 1.52 -0.80 3.83
CA PRO A 85 0.36 -1.63 3.51
C PRO A 85 -0.87 -0.76 3.19
N SER A 86 -1.74 -1.24 2.30
CA SER A 86 -2.95 -0.51 1.92
C SER A 86 -3.97 -0.42 3.05
N ARG A 87 -3.99 -1.42 3.95
CA ARG A 87 -4.79 -1.40 5.18
C ARG A 87 -4.13 -2.18 6.31
N ILE A 88 -4.35 -1.72 7.55
CA ILE A 88 -3.95 -2.38 8.80
C ILE A 88 -5.17 -2.52 9.71
N ASP A 89 -5.40 -3.71 10.25
CA ASP A 89 -6.37 -3.95 11.32
C ASP A 89 -5.66 -4.59 12.52
N ILE A 90 -5.53 -3.87 13.63
CA ILE A 90 -4.95 -4.44 14.87
C ILE A 90 -6.02 -5.26 15.60
N GLU A 91 -5.67 -6.45 16.08
CA GLU A 91 -6.59 -7.28 16.87
C GLU A 91 -6.50 -7.00 18.37
N ASP A 92 -5.27 -6.91 18.91
CA ASP A 92 -5.00 -7.01 20.35
C ASP A 92 -5.10 -5.68 21.14
N ILE A 93 -5.25 -4.54 20.47
CA ILE A 93 -5.36 -3.25 21.17
C ILE A 93 -6.83 -2.90 21.41
N LYS A 94 -7.21 -2.72 22.68
CA LYS A 94 -8.52 -2.19 23.08
C LYS A 94 -8.52 -0.67 23.21
N GLU A 95 -7.48 -0.13 23.86
CA GLU A 95 -7.33 1.29 24.16
C GLU A 95 -5.85 1.69 24.09
N MET A 96 -5.57 2.92 23.64
CA MET A 96 -4.28 3.58 23.72
C MET A 96 -4.45 4.90 24.47
N LYS A 97 -3.48 5.21 25.35
CA LYS A 97 -3.48 6.43 26.16
C LYS A 97 -2.26 7.27 25.81
N ILE A 98 -2.48 8.54 25.53
CA ILE A 98 -1.42 9.54 25.34
C ILE A 98 -1.48 10.48 26.53
N ILE A 99 -0.43 10.44 27.35
CA ILE A 99 -0.28 11.33 28.50
C ILE A 99 0.53 12.55 28.04
N THR A 100 -0.11 13.71 28.04
CA THR A 100 0.55 15.01 27.81
C THR A 100 0.76 15.71 29.15
N LYS A 101 1.50 16.84 29.15
CA LYS A 101 1.67 17.65 30.37
C LYS A 101 0.34 18.14 30.94
N ASP A 102 -0.63 18.40 30.07
CA ASP A 102 -1.87 19.08 30.45
C ASP A 102 -3.08 18.14 30.52
N ASN A 103 -3.07 17.03 29.78
CA ASN A 103 -4.22 16.12 29.65
C ASN A 103 -3.85 14.67 29.33
N GLU A 104 -4.76 13.73 29.64
CA GLU A 104 -4.75 12.35 29.15
C GLU A 104 -5.73 12.22 27.98
N ILE A 105 -5.23 11.79 26.82
CA ILE A 105 -6.05 11.50 25.62
C ILE A 105 -6.19 9.99 25.49
N LYS A 106 -7.43 9.50 25.38
CA LYS A 106 -7.72 8.07 25.18
C LYS A 106 -8.24 7.81 23.78
N TYR A 107 -7.70 6.80 23.12
CA TYR A 107 -8.17 6.31 21.83
C TYR A 107 -8.64 4.88 21.96
N ASN A 108 -9.84 4.60 21.46
CA ASN A 108 -10.33 3.23 21.31
C ASN A 108 -9.69 2.55 20.09
N LYS A 109 -9.88 1.23 19.97
CA LYS A 109 -9.41 0.42 18.83
C LYS A 109 -9.73 1.01 17.46
N GLU A 110 -10.97 1.47 17.24
CA GLU A 110 -11.41 2.03 15.97
C GLU A 110 -10.62 3.28 15.59
N LYS A 111 -10.41 4.18 16.56
CA LYS A 111 -9.62 5.40 16.35
C LYS A 111 -8.15 5.09 16.10
N ILE A 112 -7.60 4.09 16.77
CA ILE A 112 -6.21 3.64 16.55
C ILE A 112 -6.03 3.08 15.14
N ASN A 113 -6.93 2.18 14.70
CA ASN A 113 -6.90 1.66 13.34
C ASN A 113 -7.03 2.80 12.32
N LEU A 114 -7.92 3.77 12.55
CA LEU A 114 -8.05 4.93 11.66
C LEU A 114 -6.72 5.71 11.54
N LEU A 115 -6.08 6.02 12.67
CA LEU A 115 -4.81 6.74 12.69
C LEU A 115 -3.69 5.97 11.98
N LEU A 116 -3.60 4.66 12.18
CA LEU A 116 -2.59 3.84 11.54
C LEU A 116 -2.79 3.76 10.02
N ASN A 117 -4.03 3.67 9.56
CA ASN A 117 -4.34 3.66 8.13
C ASN A 117 -4.11 5.02 7.46
N GLN A 118 -4.07 6.13 8.21
CA GLN A 118 -3.70 7.44 7.66
C GLN A 118 -2.22 7.54 7.28
N ILE A 119 -1.33 6.77 7.92
CA ILE A 119 0.11 6.83 7.65
C ILE A 119 0.44 6.33 6.23
N PRO A 120 0.06 5.11 5.80
CA PRO A 120 0.27 4.67 4.42
C PRO A 120 -0.40 5.57 3.39
N GLN A 121 -1.62 6.05 3.67
CA GLN A 121 -2.33 6.95 2.77
C GLN A 121 -1.57 8.26 2.53
N ALA A 122 -1.05 8.88 3.59
CA ALA A 122 -0.26 10.09 3.50
C ALA A 122 1.05 9.86 2.72
N ILE A 123 1.72 8.72 2.92
CA ILE A 123 2.91 8.36 2.16
C ILE A 123 2.58 8.17 0.68
N ASN A 124 1.54 7.39 0.36
CA ASN A 124 1.12 7.11 -1.01
C ASN A 124 0.71 8.38 -1.77
N MET A 125 0.04 9.34 -1.11
CA MET A 125 -0.28 10.63 -1.70
C MET A 125 0.98 11.42 -2.07
N LYS A 126 1.97 11.47 -1.18
CA LYS A 126 3.24 12.18 -1.44
C LYS A 126 4.04 11.54 -2.56
N VAL A 127 4.13 10.20 -2.58
CA VAL A 127 4.81 9.46 -3.66
C VAL A 127 4.12 9.70 -4.99
N SER A 128 2.78 9.66 -5.03
CA SER A 128 2.00 9.93 -6.24
C SER A 128 2.22 11.35 -6.77
N ALA A 129 2.28 12.34 -5.88
CA ALA A 129 2.57 13.71 -6.26
C ALA A 129 3.97 13.86 -6.89
N LEU A 130 5.00 13.24 -6.28
CA LEU A 130 6.36 13.25 -6.81
C LEU A 130 6.45 12.54 -8.16
N LEU A 131 5.79 11.40 -8.32
CA LEU A 131 5.73 10.68 -9.60
C LEU A 131 5.08 11.53 -10.69
N ASN A 132 3.99 12.23 -10.38
CA ASN A 132 3.33 13.12 -11.33
C ASN A 132 4.23 14.28 -11.76
N ILE A 133 4.98 14.88 -10.82
CA ILE A 133 5.97 15.93 -11.13
C ILE A 133 7.05 15.38 -12.07
N TYR A 134 7.60 14.20 -11.74
CA TYR A 134 8.62 13.55 -12.57
C TYR A 134 8.10 13.25 -13.98
N LEU A 135 6.91 12.65 -14.11
CA LEU A 135 6.31 12.34 -15.41
C LEU A 135 6.01 13.62 -16.23
N ALA A 136 5.62 14.71 -15.58
CA ALA A 136 5.43 16.00 -16.25
C ALA A 136 6.76 16.58 -16.76
N GLN A 137 7.85 16.45 -16.00
CA GLN A 137 9.20 16.84 -16.42
C GLN A 137 9.65 16.03 -17.63
N VAL A 138 9.57 14.69 -17.57
CA VAL A 138 9.94 13.81 -18.69
C VAL A 138 9.15 14.14 -19.96
N LYS A 139 7.84 14.41 -19.87
CA LYS A 139 7.02 14.83 -21.02
C LYS A 139 7.39 16.19 -21.59
N LYS A 140 7.91 17.10 -20.75
CA LYS A 140 8.37 18.42 -21.17
C LYS A 140 9.71 18.30 -21.90
N ASP A 141 10.60 17.45 -21.40
CA ASP A 141 11.93 17.22 -21.98
C ASP A 141 11.86 16.36 -23.25
N SER A 142 10.85 15.51 -23.40
CA SER A 142 10.58 14.77 -24.64
C SER A 142 10.02 15.63 -25.79
N LYS A 143 9.85 16.94 -25.59
CA LYS A 143 9.58 17.92 -26.66
C LYS A 143 10.85 18.62 -27.17
N GLY A 144 12.04 18.05 -26.93
CA GLY A 144 13.23 18.28 -27.76
C GLY A 144 13.17 17.47 -29.07
N PRO A 145 14.01 17.77 -30.09
CA PRO A 145 13.82 17.29 -31.45
C PRO A 145 13.71 15.76 -31.49
N ASP A 146 12.62 15.30 -32.11
CA ASP A 146 12.13 13.94 -32.31
C ASP A 146 13.10 12.82 -31.88
N ASN A 147 12.82 12.22 -30.72
CA ASN A 147 13.42 10.94 -30.35
C ASN A 147 12.45 9.79 -30.72
N PRO A 148 12.67 9.08 -31.85
CA PRO A 148 11.77 8.02 -32.34
C PRO A 148 11.73 6.76 -31.46
N ALA A 149 12.46 6.73 -30.34
CA ALA A 149 12.49 5.59 -29.42
C ALA A 149 11.19 5.42 -28.60
N LEU A 150 10.32 6.44 -28.52
CA LEU A 150 9.08 6.39 -27.71
C LEU A 150 7.81 6.08 -28.53
N THR A 151 7.90 5.99 -29.86
CA THR A 151 6.74 5.75 -30.75
C THR A 151 6.22 4.30 -30.78
N ASN A 152 6.83 3.36 -30.06
CA ASN A 152 6.47 1.94 -30.15
C ASN A 152 5.59 1.39 -29.01
N LEU A 153 5.05 2.23 -28.13
CA LEU A 153 3.90 1.83 -27.30
C LEU A 153 2.59 2.07 -28.07
N LYS A 154 2.39 1.28 -29.14
CA LYS A 154 1.06 1.08 -29.70
C LYS A 154 0.28 0.19 -28.75
N ILE A 155 -0.59 0.80 -27.96
CA ILE A 155 -1.66 0.10 -27.26
C ILE A 155 -2.69 -0.29 -28.33
N LYS A 156 -2.87 -1.60 -28.54
CA LYS A 156 -3.98 -2.17 -29.31
C LYS A 156 -5.24 -2.19 -28.45
#